data_AF-A0A4R1BD15-F1
#
_entry.id   AF-A0A4R1BD15-F1
#
_cell.length_a   1.000
_cell.length_b   1.000
_cell.length_c   1.000
_cell.angle_alpha   90.00
_cell.angle_beta   90.00
_cell.angle_gamma   90.00
#
_symmetry.space_group_name_H-M   'P 1'
#
loop_
_entity.id
_entity.type
_entity.pdbx_description
1 polymer ?
#
loop_
_entity_poly.entity_id
_entity_poly.type
_entity_poly.pdbx_seq_one_letter_code
_entity_poly.pdbx_strand_id
1 'polypeptide(L)'
;MGTWTLESVLHSTRLHDTAELFGNHYIVNFRLRYTPAVLGGFKEVPKLDWHEIIMMNEHHKGESWVFEANMYQHNPLSKTLEIWAKRYVEAYDNAAGQPDTTIKGSSKLMDKNGRPVPVAALERGLTDDGDKADAVRDYLKRHGGVMFIEIDDIPSINHPKNGEHKERLLIFNCGVVGGGPRTKAIQYLNVDAARPKINWTRRFDLSHTLTHLNTTGFRRVLPPPLVSMPRAPVFVSGECW
;
A
#
# COMPACT_ATOMS: atom_id res chain seq x y z
N MET A 1 10.67 -26.61 -0.78
CA MET A 1 10.65 -25.17 -0.45
C MET A 1 9.35 -24.86 0.26
N GLY A 2 9.35 -24.03 1.30
CA GLY A 2 8.11 -23.64 1.97
C GLY A 2 7.17 -22.81 1.08
N THR A 3 5.93 -22.66 1.51
CA THR A 3 4.85 -22.03 0.74
C THR A 3 4.20 -20.89 1.51
N TRP A 4 3.80 -19.85 0.77
CA TRP A 4 2.99 -18.76 1.29
C TRP A 4 1.56 -18.90 0.80
N THR A 5 0.60 -18.68 1.70
CA THR A 5 -0.82 -18.59 1.40
C THR A 5 -1.35 -17.26 1.90
N LEU A 6 -1.88 -16.44 1.00
CA LEU A 6 -2.63 -15.24 1.38
C LEU A 6 -4.01 -15.68 1.88
N GLU A 7 -4.27 -15.54 3.17
CA GLU A 7 -5.53 -15.97 3.79
C GLU A 7 -6.63 -14.93 3.68
N SER A 8 -6.27 -13.66 3.83
CA SER A 8 -7.22 -12.56 3.75
C SER A 8 -6.55 -11.26 3.36
N VAL A 9 -7.35 -10.40 2.73
CA VAL A 9 -7.05 -8.99 2.49
C VAL A 9 -8.22 -8.21 3.06
N LEU A 10 -8.00 -7.60 4.21
CA LEU A 10 -8.98 -6.75 4.89
C LEU A 10 -8.64 -5.30 4.61
N HIS A 11 -9.64 -4.43 4.70
CA HIS A 11 -9.40 -3.01 4.50
C HIS A 11 -10.27 -2.18 5.43
N SER A 12 -9.84 -0.95 5.68
CA SER A 12 -10.62 0.05 6.39
C SER A 12 -10.37 1.41 5.75
N THR A 13 -11.30 2.33 5.98
CA THR A 13 -11.21 3.68 5.44
C THR A 13 -11.58 4.68 6.52
N ARG A 14 -10.93 5.83 6.51
CA ARG A 14 -11.31 6.99 7.31
C ARG A 14 -11.17 8.25 6.47
N LEU A 15 -11.90 9.29 6.86
CA LEU A 15 -11.75 10.57 6.20
C LEU A 15 -10.33 11.10 6.47
N HIS A 16 -9.70 11.65 5.44
CA HIS A 16 -8.47 12.41 5.57
C HIS A 16 -8.77 13.83 5.11
N ASP A 17 -8.91 14.72 6.07
CA ASP A 17 -9.27 16.10 5.79
C ASP A 17 -8.42 17.03 6.66
N THR A 18 -7.51 17.75 6.01
CA THR A 18 -6.62 18.70 6.67
C THR A 18 -6.85 20.10 6.11
N ALA A 19 -6.05 21.06 6.58
CA ALA A 19 -6.05 22.42 6.01
C ALA A 19 -5.58 22.43 4.54
N GLU A 20 -4.85 21.41 4.09
CA GLU A 20 -4.20 21.38 2.76
C GLU A 20 -4.67 20.23 1.89
N LEU A 21 -5.16 19.14 2.49
CA LEU A 21 -5.50 17.90 1.79
C LEU A 21 -6.97 17.55 1.96
N PHE A 22 -7.54 16.99 0.89
CA PHE A 22 -8.89 16.45 0.86
C PHE A 22 -8.86 15.04 0.27
N GLY A 23 -9.28 14.04 1.05
CA GLY A 23 -9.24 12.65 0.63
C GLY A 23 -9.64 11.66 1.73
N ASN A 24 -9.02 10.47 1.69
CA ASN A 24 -9.23 9.39 2.66
C ASN A 24 -7.88 8.86 3.13
N HIS A 25 -7.86 8.19 4.29
CA HIS A 25 -6.92 7.09 4.48
C HIS A 25 -7.58 5.82 3.98
N TYR A 26 -6.79 5.00 3.31
CA TYR A 26 -7.15 3.68 2.89
C TYR A 26 -6.11 2.69 3.43
N ILE A 27 -6.52 1.91 4.41
CA ILE A 27 -5.66 0.94 5.08
C ILE A 27 -5.99 -0.43 4.54
N VAL A 28 -4.98 -1.16 4.07
CA VAL A 28 -5.11 -2.53 3.57
C VAL A 28 -4.22 -3.46 4.40
N ASN A 29 -4.85 -4.48 5.00
CA ASN A 29 -4.23 -5.46 5.86
C ASN A 29 -4.17 -6.82 5.15
N PHE A 30 -2.95 -7.28 4.88
CA PHE A 30 -2.66 -8.59 4.30
C PHE A 30 -2.30 -9.57 5.40
N ARG A 31 -2.96 -10.73 5.40
CA ARG A 31 -2.64 -11.84 6.29
C ARG A 31 -2.07 -13.00 5.48
N LEU A 32 -0.76 -13.22 5.59
CA LEU A 32 -0.06 -14.28 4.86
C LEU A 32 0.44 -15.37 5.80
N ARG A 33 0.06 -16.63 5.56
CA ARG A 33 0.62 -17.78 6.28
C ARG A 33 1.81 -18.36 5.53
N TYR A 34 2.89 -18.62 6.25
CA TYR A 34 3.99 -19.44 5.78
C TYR A 34 3.89 -20.86 6.31
N THR A 35 3.98 -21.84 5.42
CA THR A 35 4.09 -23.27 5.77
C THR A 35 5.49 -23.74 5.37
N PRO A 36 6.34 -24.13 6.34
CA PRO A 36 7.69 -24.60 6.05
C PRO A 36 7.62 -25.96 5.34
N ALA A 37 8.57 -26.22 4.45
CA ALA A 37 8.75 -27.55 3.88
C ALA A 37 9.75 -28.35 4.72
N VAL A 38 9.52 -29.65 4.85
CA VAL A 38 10.46 -30.57 5.50
C VAL A 38 11.81 -30.58 4.77
N LEU A 39 11.79 -30.43 3.44
CA LEU A 39 12.97 -30.33 2.59
C LEU A 39 12.92 -29.06 1.70
N GLY A 40 14.02 -28.32 1.69
CA GLY A 40 14.25 -27.15 0.82
C GLY A 40 14.38 -25.81 1.56
N GLY A 41 14.67 -24.75 0.79
CA GLY A 41 14.93 -23.42 1.32
C GLY A 41 13.68 -22.66 1.78
N PHE A 42 13.96 -21.55 2.50
CA PHE A 42 12.97 -20.49 2.72
C PHE A 42 12.54 -19.92 1.37
N LYS A 43 11.26 -19.52 1.29
CA LYS A 43 10.72 -18.85 0.11
C LYS A 43 10.27 -17.49 0.54
N GLU A 44 10.68 -16.46 -0.18
CA GLU A 44 10.26 -15.08 0.07
C GLU A 44 8.75 -14.89 -0.03
N VAL A 45 8.23 -13.93 0.73
CA VAL A 45 6.82 -13.49 0.61
C VAL A 45 6.54 -13.14 -0.85
N PRO A 46 5.36 -13.52 -1.40
CA PRO A 46 5.02 -13.18 -2.78
C PRO A 46 5.04 -11.66 -2.99
N LYS A 47 5.41 -11.22 -4.18
CA LYS A 47 5.45 -9.78 -4.50
C LYS A 47 4.07 -9.14 -4.31
N LEU A 48 4.06 -7.91 -3.80
CA LEU A 48 2.84 -7.12 -3.72
C LEU A 48 2.31 -6.84 -5.13
N ASP A 49 0.99 -6.97 -5.27
CA ASP A 49 0.29 -6.63 -6.49
C ASP A 49 -0.69 -5.50 -6.22
N TRP A 50 -0.19 -4.26 -6.26
CA TRP A 50 -0.94 -3.04 -5.97
C TRP A 50 -1.21 -2.28 -7.25
N HIS A 51 -2.31 -2.60 -7.93
CA HIS A 51 -2.70 -1.92 -9.17
C HIS A 51 -3.56 -0.70 -8.88
N GLU A 52 -3.19 0.42 -9.50
CA GLU A 52 -3.97 1.65 -9.48
C GLU A 52 -4.30 2.13 -10.88
N ILE A 53 -5.50 2.69 -11.02
CA ILE A 53 -5.89 3.52 -12.16
C ILE A 53 -6.27 4.89 -11.60
N ILE A 54 -5.56 5.92 -12.06
CA ILE A 54 -5.77 7.32 -11.70
C ILE A 54 -6.32 8.04 -12.92
N MET A 55 -7.54 8.54 -12.83
CA MET A 55 -8.15 9.39 -13.86
C MET A 55 -8.36 10.78 -13.28
N MET A 56 -7.98 11.81 -14.03
CA MET A 56 -8.11 13.20 -13.62
C MET A 56 -8.75 14.03 -14.73
N ASN A 57 -9.75 14.82 -14.35
CA ASN A 57 -10.28 15.94 -15.11
C ASN A 57 -9.85 17.25 -14.44
N GLU A 58 -9.05 18.05 -15.13
CA GLU A 58 -8.66 19.40 -14.73
C GLU A 58 -9.60 20.40 -15.42
N HIS A 59 -10.79 20.59 -14.86
CA HIS A 59 -11.87 21.45 -15.39
C HIS A 59 -11.37 22.85 -15.74
N HIS A 60 -10.54 23.44 -14.88
CA HIS A 60 -9.92 24.76 -15.07
C HIS A 60 -8.96 24.86 -16.27
N LYS A 61 -8.47 23.74 -16.81
CA LYS A 61 -7.64 23.68 -18.04
C LYS A 61 -8.38 23.11 -19.24
N GLY A 62 -9.55 22.51 -19.03
CA GLY A 62 -10.21 21.70 -20.05
C GLY A 62 -9.38 20.47 -20.44
N GLU A 63 -8.58 19.91 -19.52
CA GLU A 63 -7.67 18.79 -19.79
C GLU A 63 -8.04 17.53 -18.98
N SER A 64 -7.78 16.36 -19.57
CA SER A 64 -7.97 15.07 -18.91
C SER A 64 -6.80 14.13 -19.17
N TRP A 65 -6.42 13.34 -18.16
CA TRP A 65 -5.38 12.32 -18.28
C TRP A 65 -5.70 11.08 -17.45
N VAL A 66 -5.09 9.96 -17.84
CA VAL A 66 -5.20 8.66 -17.17
C VAL A 66 -3.80 8.08 -16.96
N PHE A 67 -3.57 7.51 -15.80
CA PHE A 67 -2.37 6.74 -15.47
C PHE A 67 -2.78 5.40 -14.86
N GLU A 68 -2.16 4.32 -15.33
CA GLU A 68 -2.40 2.96 -14.84
C GLU A 68 -1.06 2.26 -14.64
N ALA A 69 -0.86 1.70 -13.45
CA ALA A 69 0.34 0.94 -13.13
C ALA A 69 0.12 -0.01 -11.96
N ASN A 70 0.97 -1.03 -11.86
CA ASN A 70 1.26 -1.65 -10.58
C ASN A 70 2.22 -0.73 -9.82
N MET A 71 1.74 -0.08 -8.77
CA MET A 71 2.48 0.92 -8.01
C MET A 71 3.68 0.34 -7.28
N TYR A 72 3.64 -0.94 -6.89
CA TYR A 72 4.79 -1.59 -6.28
C TYR A 72 5.90 -1.85 -7.29
N GLN A 73 5.57 -2.24 -8.53
CA GLN A 73 6.57 -2.36 -9.59
C GLN A 73 7.09 -0.99 -10.05
N HIS A 74 6.21 0.02 -10.04
CA HIS A 74 6.52 1.37 -10.48
C HIS A 74 7.41 2.14 -9.48
N ASN A 75 7.16 1.96 -8.18
CA ASN A 75 7.88 2.63 -7.09
C ASN A 75 7.76 1.84 -5.76
N PRO A 76 8.55 0.75 -5.59
CA PRO A 76 8.41 -0.15 -4.44
C PRO A 76 8.81 0.48 -3.10
N LEU A 77 9.61 1.56 -3.13
CA LEU A 77 10.06 2.31 -1.95
C LEU A 77 9.33 3.66 -1.80
N SER A 78 8.14 3.78 -2.41
CA SER A 78 7.24 4.89 -2.05
C SER A 78 6.88 4.81 -0.57
N LYS A 79 6.61 5.96 0.06
CA LYS A 79 6.20 6.00 1.48
C LYS A 79 5.01 5.10 1.81
N THR A 80 4.14 4.83 0.84
CA THR A 80 2.99 3.94 1.01
C THR A 80 3.41 2.47 0.98
N LEU A 81 4.35 2.09 0.10
CA LEU A 81 4.63 0.68 -0.20
C LEU A 81 5.94 0.15 0.40
N GLU A 82 6.78 1.03 0.98
CA GLU A 82 8.08 0.65 1.56
C GLU A 82 7.94 -0.39 2.68
N ILE A 83 6.81 -0.42 3.40
CA ILE A 83 6.50 -1.43 4.42
C ILE A 83 6.52 -2.86 3.85
N TRP A 84 6.20 -3.05 2.56
CA TRP A 84 6.27 -4.36 1.94
C TRP A 84 7.73 -4.81 1.78
N ALA A 85 8.62 -3.90 1.39
CA ALA A 85 10.05 -4.18 1.25
C ALA A 85 10.71 -4.42 2.62
N LYS A 86 10.33 -3.65 3.63
CA LYS A 86 10.85 -3.69 5.00
C LYS A 86 10.13 -4.67 5.94
N ARG A 87 9.16 -5.44 5.44
CA ARG A 87 8.25 -6.28 6.23
C ARG A 87 8.91 -7.13 7.33
N TYR A 88 10.10 -7.68 7.10
CA TYR A 88 10.78 -8.51 8.09
C TYR A 88 11.49 -7.69 9.16
N VAL A 89 12.13 -6.60 8.75
CA VAL A 89 12.73 -5.62 9.68
C VAL A 89 11.65 -5.09 10.60
N GLU A 90 10.54 -4.63 10.03
CA GLU A 90 9.41 -4.10 10.80
C GLU A 90 8.72 -5.14 11.67
N ALA A 91 8.65 -6.40 11.24
CA ALA A 91 8.11 -7.47 12.07
C ALA A 91 9.00 -7.77 13.28
N TYR A 92 10.32 -7.73 13.12
CA TYR A 92 11.27 -7.82 14.23
C TYR A 92 11.10 -6.63 15.17
N ASP A 93 11.11 -5.40 14.63
CA ASP A 93 11.04 -4.16 15.42
C ASP A 93 9.70 -4.06 16.18
N ASN A 94 8.60 -4.50 15.59
CA ASN A 94 7.32 -4.65 16.29
C ASN A 94 7.41 -5.68 17.43
N ALA A 95 8.06 -6.83 17.23
CA ALA A 95 8.26 -7.84 18.28
C ALA A 95 9.17 -7.35 19.41
N ALA A 96 10.13 -6.47 19.10
CA ALA A 96 11.03 -5.81 20.04
C ALA A 96 10.37 -4.63 20.77
N GLY A 97 9.18 -4.19 20.35
CA GLY A 97 8.50 -3.03 20.91
C GLY A 97 9.10 -1.70 20.45
N GLN A 98 9.77 -1.68 19.30
CA GLN A 98 10.46 -0.53 18.72
C GLN A 98 10.05 -0.27 17.25
N PRO A 99 8.75 -0.25 16.91
CA PRO A 99 8.32 -0.07 15.51
C PRO A 99 8.80 1.27 14.93
N ASP A 100 9.16 1.30 13.65
CA ASP A 100 9.49 2.56 12.97
C ASP A 100 8.20 3.38 12.77
N THR A 101 8.16 4.55 13.41
CA THR A 101 7.01 5.45 13.35
C THR A 101 7.00 6.35 12.11
N THR A 102 8.07 6.32 11.31
CA THR A 102 8.21 7.13 10.09
C THR A 102 7.63 6.44 8.86
N ILE A 103 7.52 5.11 8.89
CA ILE A 103 6.92 4.29 7.83
C ILE A 103 5.40 4.30 7.94
N LYS A 104 4.71 4.37 6.80
CA LYS A 104 3.26 4.20 6.77
C LYS A 104 2.89 2.71 6.72
N GLY A 105 2.16 2.27 7.74
CA GLY A 105 1.74 0.88 7.87
C GLY A 105 2.49 0.17 9.00
N SER A 106 2.39 -1.15 9.03
CA SER A 106 3.06 -1.97 10.04
C SER A 106 3.27 -3.40 9.56
N SER A 107 4.23 -4.12 10.14
CA SER A 107 4.37 -5.56 9.91
C SER A 107 4.52 -6.29 11.23
N LYS A 108 3.84 -7.43 11.37
CA LYS A 108 3.83 -8.22 12.61
C LYS A 108 3.96 -9.70 12.30
N LEU A 109 4.84 -10.37 13.04
CA LEU A 109 5.00 -11.81 13.00
C LEU A 109 4.17 -12.48 14.10
N MET A 110 3.36 -13.45 13.70
CA MET A 110 2.57 -14.29 14.60
C MET A 110 2.96 -15.75 14.41
N ASP A 111 2.86 -16.54 15.47
CA ASP A 111 3.08 -17.97 15.42
C ASP A 111 1.96 -18.67 14.61
N LYS A 112 2.10 -19.99 14.41
CA LYS A 112 1.10 -20.80 13.69
C LYS A 112 -0.31 -20.78 14.31
N ASN A 113 -0.41 -20.45 15.60
CA ASN A 113 -1.66 -20.35 16.37
C ASN A 113 -2.23 -18.92 16.38
N GLY A 114 -1.56 -17.97 15.71
CA GLY A 114 -1.98 -16.57 15.66
C GLY A 114 -1.65 -15.77 16.91
N ARG A 115 -0.64 -16.16 17.69
CA ARG A 115 -0.12 -15.38 18.84
C ARG A 115 1.11 -14.56 18.41
N PRO A 116 1.30 -13.33 18.92
CA PRO A 116 2.50 -12.56 18.60
C PRO A 116 3.78 -13.32 18.96
N VAL A 117 4.75 -13.32 18.06
CA VAL A 117 6.06 -13.91 18.34
C VAL A 117 6.86 -12.91 19.19
N PRO A 118 7.32 -13.28 20.40
CA PRO A 118 8.13 -12.37 21.20
C PRO A 118 9.55 -12.26 20.63
N VAL A 119 10.19 -11.11 20.80
CA VAL A 119 11.59 -10.90 20.36
C VAL A 119 12.58 -11.94 20.92
N ALA A 120 12.29 -12.54 22.09
CA ALA A 120 13.11 -13.62 22.65
C ALA A 120 13.23 -14.85 21.72
N ALA A 121 12.24 -15.08 20.84
CA ALA A 121 12.25 -16.15 19.85
C ALA A 121 12.97 -15.77 18.54
N LEU A 122 13.36 -14.50 18.38
CA LEU A 122 14.00 -13.92 17.20
C LEU A 122 15.43 -13.45 17.47
N GLU A 123 16.01 -13.78 18.63
CA GLU A 123 17.22 -13.13 19.14
C GLU A 123 16.99 -11.66 19.56
N ARG A 124 17.62 -11.23 20.65
CA ARG A 124 17.40 -9.89 21.22
C ARG A 124 18.58 -8.98 20.88
N GLY A 125 18.28 -7.70 20.63
CA GLY A 125 19.30 -6.66 20.52
C GLY A 125 20.01 -6.57 19.17
N LEU A 126 19.46 -7.21 18.13
CA LEU A 126 19.91 -6.99 16.76
C LEU A 126 19.67 -5.53 16.36
N THR A 127 20.69 -4.92 15.75
CA THR A 127 20.68 -3.51 15.31
C THR A 127 20.81 -3.36 13.80
N ASP A 128 21.43 -4.33 13.12
CA ASP A 128 21.51 -4.37 11.66
C ASP A 128 20.21 -4.89 11.05
N ASP A 129 19.70 -4.20 10.03
CA ASP A 129 18.44 -4.54 9.37
C ASP A 129 18.49 -5.87 8.62
N GLY A 130 19.66 -6.26 8.10
CA GLY A 130 19.89 -7.57 7.51
C GLY A 130 19.70 -8.69 8.54
N ASP A 131 20.37 -8.56 9.69
CA ASP A 131 20.28 -9.53 10.78
C ASP A 131 18.84 -9.65 11.33
N LYS A 132 18.15 -8.52 11.51
CA LYS A 132 16.74 -8.50 11.92
C LYS A 132 15.85 -9.26 10.93
N ALA A 133 16.03 -8.98 9.64
CA ALA A 133 15.25 -9.63 8.59
C ALA A 133 15.52 -11.15 8.56
N ASP A 134 16.79 -11.55 8.67
CA ASP A 134 17.20 -12.95 8.69
C ASP A 134 16.69 -13.70 9.91
N ALA A 135 16.66 -13.07 11.09
CA ALA A 135 16.04 -13.65 12.28
C ALA A 135 14.55 -14.01 12.06
N VAL A 136 13.79 -13.14 11.38
CA VAL A 136 12.38 -13.42 11.05
C VAL A 136 12.26 -14.51 9.99
N ARG A 137 13.10 -14.48 8.93
CA ARG A 137 13.13 -15.54 7.89
C ARG A 137 13.46 -16.90 8.51
N ASP A 138 14.44 -16.97 9.40
CA ASP A 138 14.86 -18.20 10.07
C ASP A 138 13.83 -18.71 11.08
N TYR A 139 13.10 -17.81 11.74
CA TYR A 139 11.96 -18.20 12.55
C TYR A 139 10.89 -18.87 11.69
N LEU A 140 10.47 -18.22 10.59
CA LEU A 140 9.44 -18.72 9.68
C LEU A 140 9.87 -20.05 9.04
N LYS A 141 11.13 -20.17 8.62
CA LYS A 141 11.70 -21.40 8.05
C LYS A 141 11.58 -22.59 9.01
N ARG A 142 11.81 -22.38 10.31
CA ARG A 142 11.78 -23.44 11.34
C ARG A 142 10.38 -23.75 11.85
N HIS A 143 9.55 -22.73 12.05
CA HIS A 143 8.31 -22.86 12.82
C HIS A 143 7.04 -22.66 11.98
N GLY A 144 7.18 -22.12 10.76
CA GLY A 144 6.06 -21.49 10.07
C GLY A 144 5.61 -20.22 10.79
N GLY A 145 4.46 -19.71 10.40
CA GLY A 145 3.85 -18.56 11.06
C GLY A 145 2.97 -17.76 10.13
N VAL A 146 2.62 -16.57 10.59
CA VAL A 146 1.76 -15.63 9.88
C VAL A 146 2.38 -14.25 9.91
N MET A 147 2.49 -13.63 8.75
CA MET A 147 2.81 -12.22 8.61
C MET A 147 1.51 -11.43 8.44
N PHE A 148 1.30 -10.46 9.31
CA PHE A 148 0.33 -9.38 9.09
C PHE A 148 1.09 -8.18 8.54
N ILE A 149 0.70 -7.70 7.36
CA ILE A 149 1.32 -6.53 6.73
C ILE A 149 0.22 -5.52 6.45
N GLU A 150 0.34 -4.34 7.05
CA GLU A 150 -0.56 -3.22 6.88
C GLU A 150 0.09 -2.18 5.97
N ILE A 151 -0.65 -1.72 4.96
CA ILE A 151 -0.30 -0.60 4.09
C ILE A 151 -1.29 0.53 4.37
N ASP A 152 -0.81 1.70 4.81
CA ASP A 152 -1.63 2.92 5.00
C ASP A 152 -1.38 3.88 3.82
N ASP A 153 -2.29 3.87 2.86
CA ASP A 153 -2.29 4.84 1.77
C ASP A 153 -3.15 6.07 2.13
N ILE A 154 -2.71 7.25 1.68
CA ILE A 154 -3.45 8.51 1.88
C ILE A 154 -3.80 9.10 0.52
N PRO A 155 -4.75 8.49 -0.20
CA PRO A 155 -5.18 9.02 -1.48
C PRO A 155 -5.92 10.34 -1.25
N SER A 156 -5.24 11.42 -1.56
CA SER A 156 -5.74 12.78 -1.39
C SER A 156 -5.31 13.66 -2.55
N ILE A 157 -5.97 14.81 -2.68
CA ILE A 157 -5.53 15.89 -3.54
C ILE A 157 -5.34 17.14 -2.68
N ASN A 158 -4.41 17.98 -3.10
CA ASN A 158 -4.26 19.31 -2.52
C ASN A 158 -5.56 20.09 -2.72
N HIS A 159 -5.91 20.92 -1.74
CA HIS A 159 -7.00 21.87 -1.89
C HIS A 159 -6.77 22.71 -3.15
N PRO A 160 -7.80 22.87 -3.99
CA PRO A 160 -7.67 23.65 -5.21
C PRO A 160 -7.34 25.10 -4.86
N LYS A 161 -6.39 25.70 -5.58
CA LYS A 161 -6.10 27.14 -5.48
C LYS A 161 -7.20 27.95 -6.18
N ASN A 162 -7.25 29.25 -5.95
CA ASN A 162 -8.28 30.14 -6.53
C ASN A 162 -8.51 29.86 -8.03
N GLY A 163 -9.74 29.51 -8.40
CA GLY A 163 -10.14 29.19 -9.77
C GLY A 163 -9.84 27.76 -10.24
N GLU A 164 -9.17 26.94 -9.43
CA GLU A 164 -8.95 25.52 -9.76
C GLU A 164 -10.20 24.69 -9.47
N HIS A 165 -10.50 23.78 -10.39
CA HIS A 165 -11.49 22.71 -10.22
C HIS A 165 -10.88 21.42 -10.74
N LYS A 166 -10.86 20.40 -9.86
CA LYS A 166 -10.28 19.08 -10.10
C LYS A 166 -11.29 17.99 -9.77
N GLU A 167 -11.38 17.00 -10.64
CA GLU A 167 -12.18 15.80 -10.45
C GLU A 167 -11.29 14.58 -10.67
N ARG A 168 -11.23 13.67 -9.70
CA ARG A 168 -10.40 12.47 -9.72
C ARG A 168 -11.23 11.23 -9.45
N LEU A 169 -11.01 10.20 -10.26
CA LEU A 169 -11.37 8.83 -9.93
C LEU A 169 -10.08 8.02 -9.75
N LEU A 170 -9.95 7.40 -8.58
CA LEU A 170 -8.87 6.48 -8.25
C LEU A 170 -9.46 5.09 -8.02
N ILE A 171 -8.93 4.09 -8.69
CA ILE A 171 -9.36 2.69 -8.55
C ILE A 171 -8.18 1.87 -8.03
N PHE A 172 -8.40 1.12 -6.97
CA PHE A 172 -7.45 0.20 -6.36
C PHE A 172 -7.80 -1.24 -6.68
N ASN A 173 -6.79 -2.06 -6.90
CA ASN A 173 -6.90 -3.52 -6.96
C ASN A 173 -5.67 -4.17 -6.33
N CYS A 174 -5.77 -4.47 -5.03
CA CYS A 174 -4.64 -4.89 -4.21
C CYS A 174 -4.71 -6.38 -3.87
N GLY A 175 -3.58 -7.06 -4.02
CA GLY A 175 -3.40 -8.48 -3.73
C GLY A 175 -1.91 -8.85 -3.72
N VAL A 176 -1.60 -10.11 -3.97
CA VAL A 176 -0.22 -10.57 -4.18
C VAL A 176 -0.09 -11.38 -5.46
N VAL A 177 1.12 -11.42 -6.01
CA VAL A 177 1.43 -12.27 -7.16
C VAL A 177 1.27 -13.74 -6.78
N GLY A 178 0.66 -14.54 -7.65
CA GLY A 178 0.40 -15.96 -7.41
C GLY A 178 -1.01 -16.27 -6.89
N GLY A 179 -1.85 -15.26 -6.70
CA GLY A 179 -3.28 -15.43 -6.44
C GLY A 179 -3.68 -15.29 -4.97
N GLY A 180 -4.90 -15.72 -4.65
CA GLY A 180 -5.54 -15.52 -3.34
C GLY A 180 -6.55 -14.37 -3.34
N PRO A 181 -7.07 -14.01 -2.15
CA PRO A 181 -8.01 -12.91 -1.99
C PRO A 181 -7.44 -11.58 -2.50
N ARG A 182 -8.32 -10.70 -2.95
CA ARG A 182 -7.97 -9.34 -3.38
C ARG A 182 -8.98 -8.36 -2.82
N THR A 183 -8.54 -7.14 -2.55
CA THR A 183 -9.45 -6.03 -2.30
C THR A 183 -9.45 -5.11 -3.51
N LYS A 184 -10.62 -4.58 -3.82
CA LYS A 184 -10.77 -3.53 -4.81
C LYS A 184 -11.60 -2.41 -4.21
N ALA A 185 -11.21 -1.18 -4.51
CA ALA A 185 -11.87 0.00 -3.99
C ALA A 185 -11.83 1.13 -5.01
N ILE A 186 -12.73 2.09 -4.86
CA ILE A 186 -12.73 3.32 -5.63
C ILE A 186 -12.74 4.52 -4.68
N GLN A 187 -12.07 5.58 -5.09
CA GLN A 187 -12.22 6.89 -4.51
C GLN A 187 -12.57 7.89 -5.61
N TYR A 188 -13.67 8.62 -5.42
CA TYR A 188 -14.05 9.74 -6.27
C TYR A 188 -13.96 11.04 -5.47
N LEU A 189 -13.23 12.01 -6.02
CA LEU A 189 -13.10 13.35 -5.47
C LEU A 189 -13.51 14.38 -6.55
N ASN A 190 -14.29 15.39 -6.16
CA ASN A 190 -14.62 16.52 -7.02
C ASN A 190 -14.55 17.81 -6.16
N VAL A 191 -13.51 18.60 -6.40
CA VAL A 191 -13.16 19.78 -5.58
C VAL A 191 -13.09 21.02 -6.45
N ASP A 192 -13.84 22.05 -6.08
CA ASP A 192 -13.99 23.29 -6.83
C ASP A 192 -13.71 24.47 -5.88
N ALA A 193 -12.62 25.21 -6.12
CA ALA A 193 -12.24 26.35 -5.30
C ALA A 193 -13.26 27.49 -5.32
N ALA A 194 -14.12 27.57 -6.34
CA ALA A 194 -15.20 28.56 -6.40
C ALA A 194 -16.35 28.24 -5.44
N ARG A 195 -16.37 27.04 -4.84
CA ARG A 195 -17.41 26.58 -3.91
C ARG A 195 -16.84 26.35 -2.52
N PRO A 196 -17.64 26.59 -1.47
CA PRO A 196 -17.22 26.23 -0.11
C PRO A 196 -17.01 24.72 -0.02
N LYS A 197 -16.05 24.31 0.82
CA LYS A 197 -15.62 22.91 1.00
C LYS A 197 -16.76 21.92 1.30
N ILE A 198 -17.81 22.38 1.97
CA ILE A 198 -19.01 21.56 2.25
C ILE A 198 -19.72 21.05 0.98
N ASN A 199 -19.49 21.73 -0.16
CA ASN A 199 -20.05 21.35 -1.45
C ASN A 199 -19.09 20.48 -2.28
N TRP A 200 -17.88 20.19 -1.78
CA TRP A 200 -16.97 19.26 -2.44
C TRP A 200 -17.45 17.83 -2.27
N THR A 201 -17.27 17.01 -3.29
CA THR A 201 -17.67 15.61 -3.25
C THR A 201 -16.48 14.74 -2.88
N ARG A 202 -16.70 13.84 -1.92
CA ARG A 202 -15.80 12.74 -1.59
C ARG A 202 -16.62 11.48 -1.40
N ARG A 203 -16.28 10.44 -2.16
CA ARG A 203 -16.89 9.12 -2.08
C ARG A 203 -15.79 8.08 -2.07
N PHE A 204 -15.91 7.10 -1.19
CA PHE A 204 -15.01 5.96 -1.13
C PHE A 204 -15.85 4.70 -0.96
N ASP A 205 -15.79 3.81 -1.93
CA ASP A 205 -16.60 2.60 -1.95
C ASP A 205 -15.76 1.39 -2.33
N LEU A 206 -16.24 0.21 -1.97
CA LEU A 206 -15.72 -1.07 -2.45
C LEU A 206 -16.43 -1.54 -3.72
N SER A 207 -17.23 -0.66 -4.34
CA SER A 207 -18.09 -0.98 -5.45
C SER A 207 -17.38 -0.81 -6.79
N HIS A 208 -17.78 -1.61 -7.78
CA HIS A 208 -17.29 -1.53 -9.16
C HIS A 208 -18.15 -0.64 -10.06
N THR A 209 -18.99 0.22 -9.48
CA THR A 209 -20.02 0.90 -10.26
C THR A 209 -19.48 2.08 -11.05
N LEU A 210 -18.41 2.72 -10.57
CA LEU A 210 -17.78 3.85 -11.27
C LEU A 210 -16.41 3.44 -11.79
N THR A 211 -16.33 3.25 -13.10
CA THR A 211 -15.13 2.76 -13.79
C THR A 211 -14.49 3.81 -14.70
N HIS A 212 -15.14 4.97 -14.88
CA HIS A 212 -14.70 6.03 -15.76
C HIS A 212 -15.21 7.40 -15.31
N LEU A 213 -14.50 8.46 -15.70
CA LEU A 213 -14.98 9.84 -15.64
C LEU A 213 -15.62 10.23 -16.97
N ASN A 214 -16.57 11.16 -16.93
CA ASN A 214 -17.03 11.81 -18.16
C ASN A 214 -15.93 12.76 -18.65
N THR A 215 -15.42 12.52 -19.86
CA THR A 215 -14.33 13.31 -20.47
C THR A 215 -14.79 14.12 -21.68
N THR A 216 -16.11 14.22 -21.89
CA THR A 216 -16.68 15.01 -22.99
C THR A 216 -16.27 16.47 -22.86
N GLY A 217 -15.71 17.03 -23.93
CA GLY A 217 -15.23 18.42 -23.96
C GLY A 217 -13.82 18.63 -23.40
N PHE A 218 -13.16 17.59 -22.88
CA PHE A 218 -11.79 17.66 -22.40
C PHE A 218 -10.77 17.29 -23.48
N ARG A 219 -9.67 18.01 -23.53
CA ARG A 219 -8.47 17.65 -24.30
C ARG A 219 -7.69 16.59 -23.54
N ARG A 220 -7.41 15.45 -24.18
CA ARG A 220 -6.55 14.42 -23.58
C ARG A 220 -5.09 14.86 -23.58
N VAL A 221 -4.42 14.70 -22.45
CA VAL A 221 -3.00 14.99 -22.26
C VAL A 221 -2.29 13.83 -21.59
N LEU A 222 -0.95 13.85 -21.59
CA LEU A 222 -0.16 12.86 -20.86
C LEU A 222 -0.26 13.12 -19.35
N PRO A 223 -0.22 12.06 -18.51
CA PRO A 223 -0.14 12.23 -17.07
C PRO A 223 1.15 12.97 -16.66
N PRO A 224 1.12 13.80 -15.61
CA PRO A 224 2.30 14.54 -15.16
C PRO A 224 3.50 13.63 -14.89
N PRO A 225 4.73 14.04 -15.24
CA PRO A 225 5.94 13.23 -15.03
C PRO A 225 6.14 12.74 -13.59
N LEU A 226 5.75 13.54 -12.60
CA LEU A 226 5.83 13.17 -11.18
C LEU A 226 4.97 11.94 -10.82
N VAL A 227 3.92 11.69 -11.59
CA VAL A 227 3.02 10.54 -11.45
C VAL A 227 3.49 9.38 -12.33
N SER A 228 3.94 9.67 -13.56
CA SER A 228 4.13 8.66 -14.61
C SER A 228 5.56 8.14 -14.77
N MET A 229 6.57 8.82 -14.21
CA MET A 229 7.96 8.37 -14.29
C MET A 229 8.30 7.39 -13.16
N PRO A 230 8.73 6.16 -13.48
CA PRO A 230 9.14 5.19 -12.46
C PRO A 230 10.36 5.68 -11.71
N ARG A 231 10.46 5.31 -10.43
CA ARG A 231 11.62 5.65 -9.60
C ARG A 231 12.50 4.43 -9.45
N ALA A 232 13.79 4.59 -9.71
CA ALA A 232 14.77 3.54 -9.47
C ALA A 232 14.82 3.25 -7.95
N PRO A 233 14.54 2.03 -7.52
CA PRO A 233 14.60 1.71 -6.11
C PRO A 233 16.04 1.43 -5.69
N VAL A 234 16.40 1.94 -4.51
CA VAL A 234 17.68 1.67 -3.86
C VAL A 234 17.36 0.96 -2.56
N PHE A 235 17.38 -0.36 -2.60
CA PHE A 235 17.10 -1.20 -1.43
C PHE A 235 18.31 -1.22 -0.50
N VAL A 236 18.04 -1.18 0.81
CA VAL A 236 19.06 -1.38 1.85
C VAL A 236 19.09 -2.84 2.32
N SER A 237 20.05 -3.17 3.19
CA SER A 237 20.17 -4.52 3.75
C SER A 237 18.86 -4.94 4.44
N GLY A 238 18.49 -6.22 4.29
CA GLY A 238 17.25 -6.76 4.86
C GLY A 238 15.99 -6.51 4.03
N GLU A 239 15.97 -5.49 3.17
CA GLU A 239 14.86 -5.21 2.26
C GLU A 239 14.83 -6.16 1.07
N CYS A 240 13.64 -6.39 0.51
CA CYS A 240 13.48 -7.31 -0.60
C CYS A 240 12.34 -6.91 -1.55
N TRP A 241 12.54 -7.24 -2.82
CA TRP A 241 11.57 -7.07 -3.90
C TRP A 241 10.57 -8.23 -3.97
#